data_AF-A0A810MXS4-F1
#
_entry.id   AF-A0A810MXS4-F1
#
_cell.length_a   1.000
_cell.length_b   1.000
_cell.length_c   1.000
_cell.angle_alpha   90.00
_cell.angle_beta   90.00
_cell.angle_gamma   90.00
#
_symmetry.space_group_name_H-M   'P 1'
#
loop_
_entity.id
_entity.type
_entity.pdbx_description
1 polymer ?
#
loop_
_entity_poly.entity_id
_entity_poly.type
_entity_poly.pdbx_seq_one_letter_code
_entity_poly.pdbx_strand_id
1 'polypeptide(L)'
;MPKKVKHLLACVTLSVLTAVGLGSPPAYAEPIPRTAGEASLLATCYGGAVRSKFSIGAWGGEVGTYRTTNRCVDVNVRNFSSYGTNACVIFVNTTSGCNYWTYLPAKSGWFTVATNVRDGVPFRVRFSNNFYQYTPLEVQVAF
;
A
#
# COMPACT_ATOMS: atom_id res chain seq x y z
N MET A 1 -47.93 30.02 43.80
CA MET A 1 -47.65 30.23 45.25
C MET A 1 -47.88 28.90 45.97
N PRO A 2 -47.11 28.46 47.00
CA PRO A 2 -46.19 29.18 47.91
C PRO A 2 -44.70 28.80 47.74
N LYS A 3 -43.74 29.73 47.86
CA LYS A 3 -42.98 30.22 49.05
C LYS A 3 -41.91 29.24 49.55
N LYS A 4 -40.64 29.53 49.23
CA LYS A 4 -39.60 30.19 50.07
C LYS A 4 -38.93 29.21 51.03
N VAL A 5 -37.62 29.00 50.84
CA VAL A 5 -36.66 29.05 51.96
C VAL A 5 -35.40 29.76 51.48
N LYS A 6 -35.11 30.90 52.12
CA LYS A 6 -33.81 31.57 52.06
C LYS A 6 -33.03 31.05 53.27
N HIS A 7 -31.80 30.59 53.09
CA HIS A 7 -30.82 30.61 54.16
C HIS A 7 -29.50 31.18 53.66
N LEU A 8 -29.06 32.15 54.43
CA LEU A 8 -27.90 33.01 54.25
C LEU A 8 -26.59 32.25 54.52
N LEU A 9 -25.57 32.68 53.79
CA LEU A 9 -24.15 32.80 54.12
C LEU A 9 -23.42 31.62 54.79
N ALA A 10 -22.38 31.15 54.08
CA ALA A 10 -21.04 31.08 54.67
C ALA A 10 -19.98 31.36 53.59
N CYS A 11 -19.23 32.43 53.81
CA CYS A 11 -18.03 32.80 53.06
C CYS A 11 -16.89 31.86 53.48
N VAL A 12 -16.37 31.04 52.56
CA VAL A 12 -15.14 30.26 52.81
C VAL A 12 -14.21 30.40 51.61
N THR A 13 -13.23 31.28 51.82
CA THR A 13 -11.85 31.34 51.33
C THR A 13 -11.44 30.64 50.02
N LEU A 14 -10.93 31.51 49.13
CA LEU A 14 -9.97 31.32 48.05
C LEU A 14 -9.04 30.10 48.15
N SER A 15 -8.90 29.38 47.04
CA SER A 15 -7.64 28.71 46.65
C SER A 15 -7.59 28.67 45.12
N VAL A 16 -6.87 29.62 44.53
CA VAL A 16 -6.52 29.59 43.10
C VAL A 16 -5.39 28.57 42.94
N LEU A 17 -5.71 27.39 42.37
CA LEU A 17 -4.68 26.48 41.85
C LEU A 17 -4.42 26.83 40.39
N THR A 18 -3.28 27.47 40.13
CA THR A 18 -2.70 27.60 38.79
C THR A 18 -2.13 26.25 38.35
N ALA A 19 -2.89 25.50 37.56
CA ALA A 19 -2.39 24.30 36.90
C ALA A 19 -1.52 24.71 35.70
N VAL A 20 -0.22 24.44 35.79
CA VAL A 20 0.74 24.50 34.70
C VAL A 20 0.33 23.47 33.65
N GLY A 21 -0.12 23.94 32.48
CA GLY A 21 -0.40 23.10 31.32
C GLY A 21 0.90 22.56 30.73
N LEU A 22 1.26 21.33 31.10
CA LEU A 22 2.28 20.55 30.39
C LEU A 22 1.68 20.10 29.06
N GLY A 23 2.26 20.58 27.96
CA GLY A 23 1.86 20.20 26.62
C GLY A 23 1.96 18.70 26.39
N SER A 24 0.89 18.09 25.89
CA SER A 24 0.89 16.72 25.39
C SER A 24 1.85 16.62 24.18
N PRO A 25 2.79 15.67 24.14
CA PRO A 25 3.55 15.41 22.92
C PRO A 25 2.60 14.89 21.82
N PRO A 26 2.89 15.15 20.53
CA PRO A 26 2.12 14.58 19.43
C PRO A 26 2.22 13.05 19.48
N ALA A 27 1.06 12.38 19.45
CA ALA A 27 0.99 10.93 19.31
C ALA A 27 1.61 10.53 17.96
N TYR A 28 2.84 10.03 18.00
CA TYR A 28 3.36 9.24 16.90
C TYR A 28 2.58 7.93 16.85
N ALA A 29 2.03 7.60 15.68
CA ALA A 29 1.50 6.27 15.44
C ALA A 29 2.65 5.26 15.60
N GLU A 30 2.61 4.44 16.64
CA GLU A 30 3.55 3.33 16.80
C GLU A 30 3.34 2.33 15.67
N PRO A 31 4.42 1.80 15.05
CA PRO A 31 4.28 0.73 14.07
C PRO A 31 3.64 -0.48 14.74
N ILE A 32 2.45 -0.87 14.27
CA ILE A 32 1.79 -2.10 14.73
C ILE A 32 2.76 -3.27 14.50
N PRO A 33 3.08 -4.07 15.52
CA PRO A 33 3.95 -5.23 15.35
C PRO A 33 3.32 -6.21 14.35
N ARG A 34 3.92 -6.34 13.16
CA ARG A 34 3.57 -7.41 12.23
C ARG A 34 3.87 -8.74 12.90
N THR A 35 2.89 -9.63 12.94
CA THR A 35 3.08 -10.95 13.57
C THR A 35 4.14 -11.72 12.79
N ALA A 36 4.93 -12.55 13.48
CA ALA A 36 5.99 -13.34 12.83
C ALA A 36 5.49 -14.20 11.65
N GLY A 37 4.21 -14.59 11.68
CA GLY A 37 3.53 -15.27 10.58
C GLY A 37 3.38 -14.42 9.31
N GLU A 38 2.98 -13.15 9.43
CA GLU A 38 2.85 -12.23 8.28
C GLU A 38 4.21 -11.93 7.65
N ALA A 39 5.25 -11.76 8.46
CA ALA A 39 6.61 -11.57 7.96
C ALA A 39 7.11 -12.79 7.17
N SER A 40 6.79 -14.01 7.63
CA SER A 40 7.14 -15.27 6.95
C SER A 40 6.37 -15.47 5.63
N LEU A 41 5.08 -15.14 5.61
CA LEU A 41 4.27 -15.18 4.39
C LEU A 41 4.74 -14.15 3.36
N LEU A 42 5.07 -12.93 3.77
CA LEU A 42 5.63 -11.91 2.88
C LEU A 42 7.03 -12.29 2.37
N ALA A 43 7.85 -12.93 3.20
CA ALA A 43 9.14 -13.46 2.77
C ALA A 43 8.97 -14.58 1.72
N THR A 44 7.99 -15.47 1.91
CA THR A 44 7.66 -16.53 0.96
C THR A 44 7.10 -15.94 -0.35
N CYS A 45 6.22 -14.95 -0.25
CA CYS A 45 5.63 -14.26 -1.40
C CYS A 45 6.70 -13.56 -2.24
N TYR A 46 7.40 -12.58 -1.64
CA TYR A 46 8.40 -11.78 -2.38
C TYR A 46 9.69 -12.54 -2.69
N GLY A 47 10.01 -13.59 -1.93
CA GLY A 47 11.14 -14.49 -2.23
C GLY A 47 10.94 -15.28 -3.52
N GLY A 48 9.69 -15.45 -3.95
CA GLY A 48 9.32 -16.10 -5.20
C GLY A 48 9.19 -15.17 -6.41
N ALA A 49 9.58 -13.90 -6.28
CA ALA A 49 9.35 -12.89 -7.31
C ALA A 49 10.16 -13.14 -8.59
N VAL A 50 9.51 -12.89 -9.73
CA VAL A 50 10.12 -12.99 -11.06
C VAL A 50 10.58 -11.61 -11.51
N ARG A 51 11.86 -11.46 -11.88
CA ARG A 51 12.40 -10.23 -12.45
C ARG A 51 12.19 -10.21 -13.96
N SER A 52 11.80 -9.05 -14.49
CA SER A 52 11.69 -8.80 -15.93
C SER A 52 12.36 -7.49 -16.30
N LYS A 53 12.96 -7.46 -17.48
CA LYS A 53 13.68 -6.30 -18.01
C LYS A 53 13.40 -6.14 -19.50
N PHE A 54 13.00 -4.94 -19.89
CA PHE A 54 13.01 -4.51 -21.28
C PHE A 54 14.27 -3.68 -21.50
N SER A 55 14.98 -3.91 -22.62
CA SER A 55 16.21 -3.17 -22.95
C SER A 55 15.95 -1.66 -23.05
N ILE A 56 14.76 -1.29 -23.51
CA ILE A 56 14.26 0.09 -23.60
C ILE A 56 12.83 0.09 -23.07
N GLY A 57 12.49 1.07 -22.23
CA GLY A 57 11.17 1.19 -21.63
C GLY A 57 10.07 1.62 -22.58
N ALA A 58 10.41 2.38 -23.63
CA ALA A 58 9.52 2.89 -24.67
C ALA A 58 8.20 3.44 -24.08
N TRP A 59 7.06 3.09 -24.66
CA TRP A 59 5.73 3.41 -24.13
C TRP A 59 5.23 2.43 -23.06
N GLY A 60 6.05 1.46 -22.65
CA GLY A 60 5.69 0.35 -21.78
C GLY A 60 5.86 -0.99 -22.48
N GLY A 61 5.18 -2.02 -21.98
CA GLY A 61 5.32 -3.38 -22.48
C GLY A 61 4.51 -4.37 -21.65
N GLU A 62 4.59 -5.65 -21.95
CA GLU A 62 3.90 -6.70 -21.21
C GLU A 62 4.86 -7.81 -20.80
N VAL A 63 4.69 -8.30 -19.57
CA VAL A 63 5.44 -9.43 -19.03
C VAL A 63 4.49 -10.58 -18.66
N GLY A 64 5.03 -11.79 -18.59
CA GLY A 64 4.27 -13.03 -18.45
C GLY A 64 4.20 -13.81 -19.76
N THR A 65 3.26 -14.74 -19.94
CA THR A 65 2.16 -15.11 -19.04
C THR A 65 2.65 -15.85 -17.79
N TYR A 66 2.16 -15.45 -16.61
CA TYR A 66 2.38 -16.09 -15.32
C TYR A 66 1.15 -16.86 -14.86
N ARG A 67 1.29 -17.66 -13.79
CA ARG A 67 0.17 -18.29 -13.08
C ARG A 67 0.29 -18.02 -11.58
N THR A 68 -0.77 -17.48 -10.99
CA THR A 68 -0.84 -17.27 -9.54
C THR A 68 -0.63 -18.55 -8.75
N THR A 69 -0.05 -18.42 -7.56
CA THR A 69 0.26 -19.50 -6.65
C THR A 69 -0.22 -19.17 -5.25
N ASN A 70 -0.27 -20.16 -4.38
CA ASN A 70 -0.61 -19.96 -2.96
C ASN A 70 0.47 -19.20 -2.15
N ARG A 71 1.52 -18.68 -2.79
CA ARG A 71 2.60 -17.93 -2.13
C ARG A 71 2.20 -16.50 -1.81
N CYS A 72 1.39 -15.89 -2.66
CA CYS A 72 0.89 -14.54 -2.51
C CYS A 72 -0.63 -14.54 -2.71
N VAL A 73 -1.38 -13.95 -1.77
CA VAL A 73 -2.83 -13.73 -1.94
C VAL A 73 -3.10 -12.73 -3.08
N ASP A 74 -2.13 -11.88 -3.37
CA ASP A 74 -2.22 -10.77 -4.30
C ASP A 74 -1.11 -10.83 -5.37
N VAL A 75 -1.34 -10.16 -6.51
CA VAL A 75 -0.28 -9.87 -7.47
C VAL A 75 0.37 -8.54 -7.08
N ASN A 76 1.67 -8.60 -6.78
CA ASN A 76 2.46 -7.45 -6.36
C ASN A 76 3.55 -7.15 -7.36
N VAL A 77 3.80 -5.88 -7.64
CA VAL A 77 4.81 -5.42 -8.58
C VAL A 77 5.73 -4.40 -7.93
N ARG A 78 7.02 -4.50 -8.22
CA ARG A 78 8.04 -3.55 -7.81
C ARG A 78 8.72 -2.96 -9.04
N ASN A 79 8.86 -1.63 -9.08
CA ASN A 79 9.53 -0.92 -10.17
C ASN A 79 10.96 -0.56 -9.79
N PHE A 80 11.94 -1.02 -10.56
CA PHE A 80 13.37 -0.71 -10.37
C PHE A 80 13.85 0.38 -11.33
N SER A 81 13.03 0.77 -12.29
CA SER A 81 13.37 1.75 -13.32
C SER A 81 13.64 3.14 -12.72
N SER A 82 14.38 3.96 -13.44
CA SER A 82 14.69 5.34 -13.05
C SER A 82 13.51 6.32 -13.19
N TYR A 83 12.36 5.84 -13.65
CA TYR A 83 11.14 6.61 -13.91
C TYR A 83 9.90 5.84 -13.43
N GLY A 84 8.78 6.54 -13.25
CA GLY A 84 7.50 5.94 -12.88
C GLY A 84 6.74 5.35 -14.07
N THR A 85 6.02 4.26 -13.85
CA THR A 85 5.19 3.58 -14.86
C THR A 85 3.83 3.24 -14.27
N ASN A 86 2.81 3.07 -15.10
CA ASN A 86 1.58 2.42 -14.67
C ASN A 86 1.68 0.92 -14.93
N ALA A 87 1.11 0.10 -14.06
CA ALA A 87 1.00 -1.34 -14.21
C ALA A 87 -0.47 -1.77 -14.14
N CYS A 88 -0.82 -2.81 -14.88
CA CYS A 88 -2.15 -3.37 -14.90
C CYS A 88 -2.12 -4.87 -15.14
N VAL A 89 -2.92 -5.62 -14.39
CA VAL A 89 -3.09 -7.07 -14.61
C VAL A 89 -4.12 -7.34 -15.69
N ILE A 90 -3.80 -8.29 -16.58
CA ILE A 90 -4.70 -8.83 -17.59
C ILE A 90 -4.88 -10.32 -17.30
N PHE A 91 -6.10 -10.75 -16.97
CA PHE A 91 -6.42 -12.16 -16.71
C PHE A 91 -6.73 -12.88 -18.03
N VAL A 92 -5.74 -13.60 -18.56
CA VAL A 92 -5.67 -14.07 -19.96
C VAL A 92 -6.91 -14.86 -20.41
N ASN A 93 -7.50 -15.66 -19.53
CA ASN A 93 -8.66 -16.51 -19.85
C ASN A 93 -10.01 -15.86 -19.52
N THR A 94 -10.01 -14.65 -18.98
CA THR A 94 -11.22 -13.92 -18.57
C THR A 94 -11.45 -12.71 -19.47
N THR A 95 -10.38 -11.99 -19.81
CA THR A 95 -10.44 -10.76 -20.61
C THR A 95 -9.08 -10.45 -21.23
N SER A 96 -9.07 -9.76 -22.37
CA SER A 96 -7.88 -9.12 -22.92
C SER A 96 -7.67 -7.69 -22.39
N GLY A 97 -8.62 -7.21 -21.59
CA GLY A 97 -8.65 -5.86 -21.02
C GLY A 97 -7.78 -5.73 -19.78
N CYS A 98 -7.33 -4.51 -19.55
CA CYS A 98 -6.73 -4.11 -18.28
C CYS A 98 -7.80 -4.12 -17.18
N ASN A 99 -7.52 -4.75 -16.04
CA ASN A 99 -8.39 -4.71 -14.86
C ASN A 99 -8.49 -3.29 -14.27
N TYR A 100 -7.37 -2.76 -13.76
CA TYR A 100 -7.21 -1.36 -13.36
C TYR A 100 -5.74 -0.97 -13.40
N TRP A 101 -5.48 0.33 -13.59
CA TRP A 101 -4.12 0.87 -13.59
C TRP A 101 -3.68 1.26 -12.19
N THR A 102 -2.46 0.87 -11.83
CA THR A 102 -1.78 1.29 -10.61
C THR A 102 -0.50 2.01 -10.98
N TYR A 103 -0.34 3.24 -10.47
CA TYR A 103 0.90 3.99 -10.66
C TYR A 103 2.00 3.43 -9.75
N LEU A 104 3.16 3.14 -10.36
CA LEU A 104 4.37 2.68 -9.70
C LEU A 104 5.42 3.80 -9.80
N PRO A 105 5.79 4.46 -8.69
CA PRO A 105 6.86 5.44 -8.68
C PRO A 105 8.20 4.87 -9.18
N ALA A 106 9.13 5.74 -9.55
CA ALA A 106 10.49 5.33 -9.86
C ALA A 106 11.16 4.65 -8.66
N LYS A 107 11.94 3.59 -8.91
CA LYS A 107 12.70 2.86 -7.87
C LYS A 107 11.87 2.52 -6.61
N SER A 108 10.63 2.10 -6.81
CA SER A 108 9.66 1.94 -5.75
C SER A 108 9.78 0.60 -5.00
N GLY A 109 9.02 0.48 -3.91
CA GLY A 109 8.78 -0.79 -3.21
C GLY A 109 7.73 -1.65 -3.92
N TRP A 110 7.17 -2.60 -3.19
CA TRP A 110 6.08 -3.45 -3.68
C TRP A 110 4.74 -2.69 -3.68
N PHE A 111 3.99 -2.83 -4.75
CA PHE A 111 2.62 -2.33 -4.91
C PHE A 111 1.71 -3.46 -5.32
N THR A 112 0.55 -3.54 -4.69
CA THR A 112 -0.49 -4.50 -5.05
C THR A 112 -1.24 -4.00 -6.30
N VAL A 113 -1.18 -4.78 -7.38
CA VAL A 113 -1.80 -4.44 -8.69
C VAL A 113 -3.01 -5.31 -9.03
N ALA A 114 -3.22 -6.38 -8.28
CA ALA A 114 -4.48 -7.13 -8.21
C ALA A 114 -4.56 -7.82 -6.86
N THR A 115 -5.72 -7.80 -6.21
CA THR A 115 -5.90 -8.39 -4.87
C THR A 115 -6.77 -9.64 -4.88
N ASN A 116 -6.56 -10.54 -3.93
CA ASN A 116 -7.35 -11.75 -3.69
C ASN A 116 -7.54 -12.60 -4.95
N VAL A 117 -6.46 -12.79 -5.70
CA VAL A 117 -6.52 -13.55 -6.96
C VAL A 117 -6.45 -15.04 -6.61
N ARG A 118 -7.39 -15.83 -7.14
CA ARG A 118 -7.40 -17.28 -6.93
C ARG A 118 -6.12 -17.91 -7.48
N ASP A 119 -5.68 -19.00 -6.86
CA ASP A 119 -4.54 -19.79 -7.34
C ASP A 119 -4.78 -20.37 -8.75
N GLY A 120 -3.70 -20.54 -9.51
CA GLY A 120 -3.73 -21.18 -10.82
C GLY A 120 -4.28 -20.31 -11.96
N VAL A 121 -4.62 -19.05 -11.67
CA VAL A 121 -5.16 -18.09 -12.64
C VAL A 121 -4.01 -17.57 -13.53
N PRO A 122 -4.11 -17.74 -14.87
CA PRO A 122 -3.11 -17.19 -15.78
C PRO A 122 -3.30 -15.69 -15.97
N PHE A 123 -2.21 -14.94 -15.89
CA PHE A 123 -2.24 -13.49 -16.03
C PHE A 123 -0.98 -12.92 -16.71
N ARG A 124 -1.10 -11.70 -17.22
CA ARG A 124 0.01 -10.87 -17.69
C ARG A 124 0.00 -9.56 -16.92
N VAL A 125 1.13 -8.88 -16.85
CA VAL A 125 1.21 -7.50 -16.36
C VAL A 125 1.57 -6.60 -17.52
N ARG A 126 0.68 -5.67 -17.85
CA ARG A 126 0.90 -4.60 -18.82
C ARG A 126 1.40 -3.35 -18.13
N PHE A 127 2.41 -2.76 -18.72
CA PHE A 127 2.99 -1.48 -18.32
C PHE A 127 2.66 -0.41 -19.35
N SER A 128 2.41 0.80 -18.87
CA SER A 128 2.17 1.97 -19.70
C SER A 128 2.90 3.18 -19.12
N ASN A 129 3.78 3.78 -19.93
CA ASN A 129 4.53 4.98 -19.56
C ASN A 129 3.82 6.22 -20.09
N ASN A 130 3.81 7.30 -19.31
CA ASN A 130 3.24 8.58 -19.76
C ASN A 130 4.06 9.24 -20.88
N PHE A 131 5.35 8.89 -20.98
CA PHE A 131 6.29 9.40 -21.97
C PHE A 131 7.13 8.25 -22.51
N TYR A 132 7.67 8.40 -23.73
CA TYR A 132 8.61 7.45 -24.28
C TYR A 132 9.89 7.42 -23.43
N GLN A 133 10.26 6.23 -22.95
CA GLN A 133 11.42 6.03 -22.10
C GLN A 133 12.57 5.40 -22.87
N TYR A 134 13.71 6.08 -22.91
CA TYR A 134 14.94 5.57 -23.53
C TYR A 134 15.75 4.68 -22.59
N THR A 135 15.47 4.72 -21.29
CA THR A 135 16.11 3.86 -20.29
C THR A 135 15.34 2.55 -20.11
N PRO A 136 15.99 1.47 -19.61
CA PRO A 136 15.33 0.18 -19.39
C PRO A 136 14.12 0.25 -18.45
N LEU A 137 13.07 -0.52 -18.78
CA LEU A 137 11.99 -0.84 -17.84
C LEU A 137 12.39 -2.10 -17.07
N GLU A 138 12.60 -1.97 -15.77
CA GLU A 138 12.97 -3.07 -14.87
C GLU A 138 11.93 -3.23 -13.78
N VAL A 139 11.39 -4.44 -13.66
CA VAL A 139 10.32 -4.74 -12.70
C VAL A 139 10.53 -6.10 -12.06
N GLN A 140 9.88 -6.31 -10.91
CA GLN A 140 9.66 -7.63 -10.35
C GLN A 140 8.18 -7.86 -10.11
N VAL A 141 7.73 -9.10 -10.28
CA VAL A 141 6.34 -9.51 -10.06
C VAL A 141 6.33 -10.68 -9.08
N ALA A 142 5.56 -10.56 -7.99
CA ALA A 142 5.33 -11.59 -6.99
C ALA A 142 3.84 -11.97 -6.99
N PHE A 143 3.57 -13.27 -6.97
CA PHE A 143 2.25 -13.90 -7.16
C PHE A 143 2.31 -15.39 -6.77
#